data_AF-A0A2S5B5S1-F1
#
_entry.id   AF-A0A2S5B5S1-F1
#
_cell.length_a   1.000
_cell.length_b   1.000
_cell.length_c   1.000
_cell.angle_alpha   90.00
_cell.angle_beta   90.00
_cell.angle_gamma   90.00
#
_symmetry.space_group_name_H-M   'P 1'
#
loop_
_entity.id
_entity.type
_entity.pdbx_description
1 polymer ?
#
loop_
_entity_poly.entity_id
_entity_poly.type
_entity_poly.pdbx_seq_one_letter_code
_entity_poly.pdbx_strand_id
1 'polypeptide(L)'
;MTREIDCLLLGTGTSGALPSVACLTSAERGCHCCRSTLEGSTDPLGRKNVRRNTSAVLRIRDSATQAAEEKTILIDCGKTFYSGAVEWWPKKNLRQIDALILTHAHADAILGLDDLRGWTLRGAIQRSIPIYLTQATFEEVSKAFPYLTNAGKVTGGGDVPALTWHIFDEDKPFEVAGIEVVPLPVHHGKFFTTSPTPFYCLGFLFDRQLAYLSDVSYIPEVIYDRIASYVSIPAAAAVQPAAPNGTTVANGNANGKQELPRLKALIVDCLRVEPFASHFGIGQAVETARKLGAERNYLVGFGHRTSHRLWLALTRSLSLPPASLPALPSHLTIDPAVPTPRPAHDWQYYSGHSDPTREDEDEFVLHARWATESWLAAAAAAAPEVDGAKDANGARRQADEAVWIRPAVDGMTIRFGGDRETGDDEYEQE
;
A
#
# COMPACT_ATOMS: atom_id res chain seq x y z
N MET A 1 -7.20 -25.53 -2.01
CA MET A 1 -6.95 -25.27 -0.58
C MET A 1 -6.99 -23.77 -0.39
N THR A 2 -7.84 -23.25 0.48
CA THR A 2 -8.00 -21.79 0.69
C THR A 2 -7.19 -21.38 1.91
N ARG A 3 -6.06 -20.72 1.71
CA ARG A 3 -5.28 -20.15 2.82
C ARG A 3 -5.98 -18.91 3.35
N GLU A 4 -6.07 -18.79 4.67
CA GLU A 4 -6.53 -17.58 5.33
C GLU A 4 -5.33 -16.68 5.58
N ILE A 5 -5.43 -15.42 5.17
CA ILE A 5 -4.40 -14.41 5.39
C ILE A 5 -5.03 -13.25 6.15
N ASP A 6 -4.46 -12.95 7.32
CA ASP A 6 -4.75 -11.71 8.05
C ASP A 6 -3.61 -10.72 7.81
N CYS A 7 -3.92 -9.53 7.29
CA CYS A 7 -2.98 -8.43 7.13
C CYS A 7 -3.17 -7.41 8.26
N LEU A 8 -2.24 -7.37 9.21
CA LEU A 8 -2.16 -6.36 10.25
C LEU A 8 -1.26 -5.21 9.78
N LEU A 9 -1.78 -3.99 9.71
CA LEU A 9 -0.95 -2.82 9.39
C LEU A 9 -0.26 -2.30 10.65
N LEU A 10 1.06 -2.42 10.72
CA LEU A 10 1.86 -1.93 11.84
C LEU A 10 2.05 -0.42 11.78
N GLY A 11 2.12 0.12 10.56
CA GLY A 11 2.26 1.55 10.29
C GLY A 11 1.63 1.92 8.97
N THR A 12 1.14 3.15 8.89
CA THR A 12 0.36 3.70 7.76
C THR A 12 0.82 5.09 7.32
N GLY A 13 1.92 5.58 7.89
CA GLY A 13 2.45 6.92 7.68
C GLY A 13 3.68 6.95 6.79
N THR A 14 4.08 8.17 6.45
CA THR A 14 5.28 8.48 5.66
C THR A 14 6.59 8.09 6.33
N SER A 15 7.69 8.27 5.61
CA SER A 15 9.05 8.21 6.14
C SER A 15 9.26 9.09 7.39
N GLY A 16 8.57 10.22 7.52
CA GLY A 16 8.66 11.10 8.70
C GLY A 16 7.98 10.55 9.95
N ALA A 17 7.09 9.58 9.82
CA ALA A 17 6.09 9.19 10.82
C ALA A 17 5.27 10.39 11.34
N LEU A 18 4.19 10.10 12.05
CA LEU A 18 3.35 11.11 12.70
C LEU A 18 3.23 10.80 14.19
N PRO A 19 3.17 11.83 15.04
CA PRO A 19 3.14 13.26 14.72
C PRO A 19 4.50 13.86 14.32
N SER A 20 4.48 14.98 13.60
CA SER A 20 5.68 15.78 13.31
C SER A 20 6.09 16.62 14.51
N VAL A 21 7.36 16.51 14.94
CA VAL A 21 7.93 17.30 16.05
C VAL A 21 7.77 18.80 15.79
N ALA A 22 7.99 19.26 14.56
CA ALA A 22 7.86 20.67 14.19
C ALA A 22 6.43 21.20 14.41
N CYS A 23 5.41 20.34 14.24
CA CYS A 23 4.04 20.72 14.53
C CYS A 23 3.74 20.71 16.03
N LEU A 24 4.24 19.73 16.76
CA LEU A 24 3.98 19.62 18.20
C LEU A 24 4.62 20.75 19.00
N THR A 25 5.79 21.21 18.60
CA THR A 25 6.54 22.25 19.33
C THR A 25 6.24 23.66 18.86
N SER A 26 5.57 23.83 17.72
CA SER A 26 5.14 25.15 17.25
C SER A 26 3.87 25.59 17.95
N ALA A 27 3.93 26.72 18.66
CA ALA A 27 2.76 27.31 19.33
C ALA A 27 1.65 27.73 18.33
N GLU A 28 2.02 28.16 17.12
CA GLU A 28 1.10 28.79 16.17
C GLU A 28 0.90 28.01 14.86
N ARG A 29 1.86 27.15 14.45
CA ARG A 29 1.88 26.54 13.09
C ARG A 29 1.73 25.03 13.08
N GLY A 30 1.44 24.41 14.22
CA GLY A 30 1.22 22.97 14.29
C GLY A 30 -0.12 22.59 13.68
N CYS A 31 -0.15 21.63 12.76
CA CYS A 31 -1.41 21.22 12.15
C CYS A 31 -2.34 20.49 13.13
N HIS A 32 -3.65 20.51 12.87
CA HIS A 32 -4.67 19.78 13.65
C HIS A 32 -4.32 18.30 13.78
N CYS A 33 -4.03 17.62 12.67
CA CYS A 33 -3.68 16.20 12.67
C CYS A 33 -2.56 15.85 13.68
N CYS A 34 -1.44 16.58 13.70
CA CYS A 34 -0.39 16.35 14.69
C CYS A 34 -0.85 16.71 16.11
N ARG A 35 -1.52 17.84 16.31
CA ARG A 35 -1.96 18.28 17.65
C ARG A 35 -3.02 17.35 18.25
N SER A 36 -3.82 16.71 17.40
CA SER A 36 -4.85 15.76 17.81
C SER A 36 -4.27 14.50 18.46
N THR A 37 -2.97 14.21 18.27
CA THR A 37 -2.32 13.07 18.91
C THR A 37 -1.90 13.33 20.35
N LEU A 38 -1.94 14.59 20.80
CA LEU A 38 -1.54 14.96 22.15
C LEU A 38 -2.58 14.51 23.18
N GLU A 39 -2.09 14.14 24.36
CA GLU A 39 -2.95 13.85 25.50
C GLU A 39 -3.82 15.08 25.84
N GLY A 40 -5.11 14.83 26.13
CA GLY A 40 -6.09 15.88 26.37
C GLY A 40 -6.71 16.49 25.10
N SER A 41 -6.35 16.02 23.90
CA SER A 41 -7.10 16.37 22.69
C SER A 41 -8.56 15.90 22.79
N THR A 42 -9.48 16.74 22.30
CA THR A 42 -10.92 16.43 22.21
C THR A 42 -11.30 15.70 20.92
N ASP A 43 -10.35 15.48 20.00
CA ASP A 43 -10.63 14.75 18.77
C ASP A 43 -10.72 13.24 19.06
N PRO A 44 -11.90 12.61 18.94
CA PRO A 44 -12.05 11.18 19.22
C PRO A 44 -11.23 10.29 18.26
N LEU A 45 -10.86 10.80 17.08
CA LEU A 45 -10.02 10.09 16.11
C LEU A 45 -8.55 10.49 16.23
N GLY A 46 -8.18 11.31 17.21
CA GLY A 46 -6.82 11.82 17.40
C GLY A 46 -5.77 10.70 17.54
N ARG A 47 -6.13 9.57 18.15
CA ARG A 47 -5.23 8.41 18.24
C ARG A 47 -4.93 7.78 16.88
N LYS A 48 -5.90 7.78 15.95
CA LYS A 48 -5.72 7.29 14.57
C LYS A 48 -4.80 8.20 13.73
N ASN A 49 -4.42 9.38 14.25
CA ASN A 49 -3.42 10.26 13.63
C ASN A 49 -1.98 9.97 14.06
N VAL A 50 -1.77 9.06 15.01
CA VAL A 50 -0.44 8.49 15.27
C VAL A 50 -0.16 7.44 14.20
N ARG A 51 0.79 7.72 13.30
CA ARG A 51 1.07 6.87 12.14
C ARG A 51 2.54 6.54 12.08
N ARG A 52 2.87 5.27 12.25
CA ARG A 52 4.24 4.73 12.11
C ARG A 52 4.65 4.65 10.65
N ASN A 53 5.94 4.42 10.38
CA ASN A 53 6.42 4.11 9.03
C ASN A 53 5.66 2.91 8.46
N THR A 54 5.29 3.00 7.19
CA THR A 54 4.43 2.02 6.52
C THR A 54 5.05 0.62 6.59
N SER A 55 4.30 -0.33 7.15
CA SER A 55 4.74 -1.70 7.39
C SER A 55 3.52 -2.56 7.74
N ALA A 56 3.60 -3.87 7.44
CA ALA A 56 2.51 -4.81 7.69
C ALA A 56 3.02 -6.17 8.18
N VAL A 57 2.13 -6.92 8.83
CA VAL A 57 2.33 -8.32 9.20
C VAL A 57 1.25 -9.15 8.53
N LEU A 58 1.66 -10.19 7.81
CA LEU A 58 0.76 -11.21 7.31
C LEU A 58 0.79 -12.42 8.24
N ARG A 59 -0.37 -12.81 8.78
CA ARG A 59 -0.55 -14.09 9.48
C ARG A 59 -1.20 -15.06 8.51
N ILE A 60 -0.53 -16.18 8.27
CA ILE A 60 -0.95 -17.20 7.30
C ILE A 60 -1.41 -18.42 8.07
N ARG A 61 -2.63 -18.88 7.79
CA ARG A 61 -3.22 -20.09 8.36
C ARG A 61 -3.67 -21.02 7.24
N ASP A 62 -3.21 -22.26 7.28
CA ASP A 62 -3.67 -23.30 6.36
C ASP A 62 -4.97 -23.92 6.87
N SER A 63 -6.08 -23.69 6.16
CA SER A 63 -7.39 -24.24 6.51
C SER A 63 -7.48 -25.77 6.42
N ALA A 64 -6.52 -26.44 5.78
CA ALA A 64 -6.55 -27.89 5.55
C ALA A 64 -6.02 -28.73 6.71
N THR A 65 -5.34 -28.15 7.70
CA THR A 65 -4.75 -28.90 8.81
C THR A 65 -5.36 -28.48 10.16
N GLN A 66 -5.87 -29.45 10.92
CA GLN A 66 -6.46 -29.23 12.26
C GLN A 66 -5.46 -28.70 13.31
N ALA A 67 -4.17 -28.59 12.95
CA ALA A 67 -3.09 -28.08 13.77
C ALA A 67 -2.24 -27.06 13.00
N ALA A 68 -2.89 -26.17 12.22
CA ALA A 68 -2.21 -25.20 11.37
C ALA A 68 -1.17 -24.39 12.15
N GLU A 69 0.11 -24.64 11.87
CA GLU A 69 1.20 -23.82 12.36
C GLU A 69 1.06 -22.45 11.69
N GLU A 70 0.60 -21.47 12.45
CA GLU A 70 0.45 -20.11 11.97
C GLU A 70 1.82 -19.51 11.64
N LYS A 71 1.94 -18.93 10.44
CA LYS A 71 3.18 -18.28 10.01
C LYS A 71 3.03 -16.77 9.95
N THR A 72 4.09 -16.07 10.33
CA THR A 72 4.14 -14.61 10.39
C THR A 72 5.17 -14.07 9.41
N ILE A 73 4.72 -13.32 8.39
CA ILE A 73 5.56 -12.56 7.48
C ILE A 73 5.50 -11.08 7.87
N LEU A 74 6.63 -10.47 8.18
CA LEU A 74 6.76 -9.01 8.33
C LEU A 74 7.12 -8.40 6.97
N ILE A 75 6.48 -7.28 6.62
CA ILE A 75 6.79 -6.47 5.43
C ILE A 75 7.36 -5.15 5.94
N ASP A 76 8.61 -4.90 5.58
CA ASP A 76 9.44 -3.79 6.05
C ASP A 76 9.67 -3.72 7.56
N CYS A 77 10.84 -3.23 7.95
CA CYS A 77 11.29 -3.10 9.33
C CYS A 77 11.93 -1.71 9.53
N GLY A 78 11.08 -0.68 9.50
CA GLY A 78 11.48 0.72 9.64
C GLY A 78 11.88 1.14 11.06
N LYS A 79 12.33 2.40 11.22
CA LYS A 79 12.69 2.99 12.53
C LYS A 79 11.56 3.01 13.57
N THR A 80 10.30 2.87 13.16
CA THR A 80 9.15 2.76 14.07
C THR A 80 8.72 1.32 14.34
N PHE A 81 9.45 0.32 13.83
CA PHE A 81 9.12 -1.10 14.01
C PHE A 81 9.07 -1.47 15.48
N TYR A 82 10.09 -1.15 16.28
CA TYR A 82 10.14 -1.54 17.69
C TYR A 82 8.91 -1.04 18.49
N SER A 83 8.53 0.23 18.33
CA SER A 83 7.37 0.79 19.02
C SER A 83 6.05 0.22 18.51
N GLY A 84 5.98 -0.17 17.23
CA GLY A 84 4.86 -0.91 16.67
C GLY A 84 4.77 -2.32 17.23
N ALA A 85 5.91 -3.00 17.33
CA ALA A 85 5.97 -4.37 17.82
C ALA A 85 5.62 -4.46 19.31
N VAL A 86 6.16 -3.58 20.15
CA VAL A 86 5.82 -3.50 21.59
C VAL A 86 4.32 -3.28 21.80
N GLU A 87 3.66 -2.49 20.94
CA GLU A 87 2.22 -2.27 21.03
C GLU A 87 1.41 -3.45 20.50
N TRP A 88 1.72 -3.93 19.29
CA TRP A 88 0.83 -4.81 18.55
C TRP A 88 1.09 -6.30 18.75
N TRP A 89 2.34 -6.74 18.96
CA TRP A 89 2.63 -8.16 19.20
C TRP A 89 1.81 -8.74 20.37
N PRO A 90 1.83 -8.13 21.57
CA PRO A 90 1.05 -8.67 22.69
C PRO A 90 -0.47 -8.56 22.45
N LYS A 91 -0.95 -7.47 21.84
CA LYS A 91 -2.39 -7.28 21.54
C LYS A 91 -2.93 -8.29 20.52
N LYS A 92 -2.09 -8.72 19.57
CA LYS A 92 -2.48 -9.59 18.45
C LYS A 92 -1.97 -11.03 18.62
N ASN A 93 -1.40 -11.37 19.77
CA ASN A 93 -0.80 -12.68 20.09
C ASN A 93 0.26 -13.13 19.07
N LEU A 94 1.02 -12.19 18.53
CA LEU A 94 2.15 -12.49 17.65
C LEU A 94 3.35 -12.89 18.49
N ARG A 95 4.20 -13.77 17.94
CA ARG A 95 5.39 -14.24 18.65
C ARG A 95 6.60 -14.32 17.72
N GLN A 96 6.63 -15.30 16.82
CA GLN A 96 7.73 -15.51 15.88
C GLN A 96 7.60 -14.63 14.63
N ILE A 97 8.72 -14.44 13.93
CA ILE A 97 8.77 -13.84 12.59
C ILE A 97 9.38 -14.91 11.67
N ASP A 98 8.54 -15.60 10.90
CA ASP A 98 8.97 -16.66 9.99
C ASP A 98 9.69 -16.10 8.76
N ALA A 99 9.37 -14.87 8.36
CA ALA A 99 10.09 -14.12 7.35
C ALA A 99 9.91 -12.61 7.55
N LEU A 100 10.95 -11.85 7.20
CA LEU A 100 10.85 -10.42 6.90
C LEU A 100 11.13 -10.22 5.40
N ILE A 101 10.24 -9.53 4.70
CA ILE A 101 10.43 -9.13 3.30
C ILE A 101 10.65 -7.62 3.27
N LEU A 102 11.72 -7.17 2.61
CA LEU A 102 12.01 -5.74 2.44
C LEU A 102 11.61 -5.29 1.03
N THR A 103 10.87 -4.19 0.96
CA THR A 103 10.43 -3.55 -0.29
C THR A 103 11.57 -2.78 -0.97
N HIS A 104 12.35 -2.05 -0.16
CA HIS A 104 13.47 -1.21 -0.61
C HIS A 104 14.38 -0.81 0.56
N ALA A 105 15.41 0.00 0.30
CA ALA A 105 16.47 0.33 1.26
C ALA A 105 16.37 1.74 1.89
N HIS A 106 15.20 2.38 1.91
CA HIS A 106 15.06 3.64 2.65
C HIS A 106 14.96 3.42 4.16
N ALA A 107 15.29 4.47 4.90
CA ALA A 107 15.41 4.42 6.34
C ALA A 107 14.12 3.96 7.06
N ASP A 108 12.98 4.36 6.54
CA ASP A 108 11.66 3.98 6.99
C ASP A 108 11.25 2.54 6.64
N ALA A 109 12.02 1.84 5.82
CA ALA A 109 11.86 0.42 5.54
C ALA A 109 12.89 -0.48 6.26
N ILE A 110 14.08 0.05 6.63
CA ILE A 110 15.18 -0.81 7.14
C ILE A 110 15.75 -0.42 8.51
N LEU A 111 15.46 0.76 9.07
CA LEU A 111 16.18 1.19 10.28
C LEU A 111 15.81 0.45 11.58
N GLY A 112 14.78 -0.38 11.56
CA GLY A 112 14.40 -1.27 12.66
C GLY A 112 15.09 -2.64 12.62
N LEU A 113 15.92 -2.93 11.61
CA LEU A 113 16.60 -4.23 11.50
C LEU A 113 17.45 -4.57 12.74
N ASP A 114 18.02 -3.57 13.41
CA ASP A 114 18.76 -3.78 14.66
C ASP A 114 17.86 -4.21 15.83
N ASP A 115 16.59 -3.78 15.84
CA ASP A 115 15.61 -4.09 16.89
C ASP A 115 15.20 -5.57 16.86
N LEU A 116 15.43 -6.29 15.76
CA LEU A 116 15.21 -7.73 15.63
C LEU A 116 16.05 -8.56 16.63
N ARG A 117 17.03 -7.95 17.31
CA ARG A 117 17.72 -8.53 18.48
C ARG A 117 16.74 -9.01 19.54
N GLY A 118 15.58 -8.34 19.69
CA GLY A 118 14.52 -8.74 20.61
C GLY A 118 13.97 -10.16 20.35
N TRP A 119 14.14 -10.68 19.13
CA TRP A 119 13.72 -12.02 18.73
C TRP A 119 14.82 -13.06 18.88
N THR A 120 16.05 -12.69 18.51
CA THR A 120 17.10 -13.67 18.26
C THR A 120 18.11 -13.78 19.38
N LEU A 121 18.22 -12.74 20.22
CA LEU A 121 19.25 -12.69 21.24
C LEU A 121 19.12 -13.86 22.21
N ARG A 122 20.18 -14.68 22.32
CA ARG A 122 20.22 -15.90 23.13
C ARG A 122 19.08 -16.88 22.81
N GLY A 123 18.51 -16.81 21.61
CA GLY A 123 17.34 -17.59 21.23
C GLY A 123 16.07 -17.24 22.02
N ALA A 124 15.90 -15.98 22.44
CA ALA A 124 14.76 -15.54 23.26
C ALA A 124 13.39 -15.90 22.66
N ILE A 125 13.29 -15.87 21.33
CA ILE A 125 12.07 -16.25 20.58
C ILE A 125 12.42 -17.28 19.50
N GLN A 126 13.48 -17.01 18.74
CA GLN A 126 13.92 -17.84 17.62
C GLN A 126 15.45 -17.73 17.46
N ARG A 127 16.05 -18.69 16.74
CA ARG A 127 17.51 -18.71 16.56
C ARG A 127 18.01 -17.73 15.50
N SER A 128 17.20 -17.47 14.49
CA SER A 128 17.48 -16.54 13.40
C SER A 128 16.16 -16.05 12.79
N ILE A 129 16.16 -14.90 12.13
CA ILE A 129 15.06 -14.41 11.30
C ILE A 129 15.49 -14.43 9.82
N PRO A 130 14.77 -15.14 8.94
CA PRO A 130 14.97 -15.08 7.49
C PRO A 130 14.57 -13.71 6.93
N ILE A 131 15.47 -13.06 6.19
CA ILE A 131 15.27 -11.75 5.54
C ILE A 131 15.32 -11.94 4.03
N TYR A 132 14.25 -11.56 3.35
CA TYR A 132 14.10 -11.64 1.90
C TYR A 132 14.17 -10.25 1.30
N LEU A 133 15.07 -10.07 0.34
CA LEU A 133 15.33 -8.79 -0.32
C LEU A 133 16.06 -9.01 -1.65
N THR A 134 16.11 -7.99 -2.50
CA THR A 134 16.90 -8.05 -3.73
C THR A 134 18.39 -7.83 -3.44
N GLN A 135 19.23 -8.16 -4.41
CA GLN A 135 20.67 -7.92 -4.33
C GLN A 135 20.98 -6.43 -4.12
N ALA A 136 20.28 -5.54 -4.84
CA ALA A 136 20.45 -4.09 -4.72
C ALA A 136 20.09 -3.60 -3.30
N THR A 137 18.98 -4.07 -2.73
CA THR A 137 18.60 -3.73 -1.35
C THR A 137 19.63 -4.25 -0.34
N PHE A 138 20.16 -5.47 -0.53
CA PHE A 138 21.18 -6.04 0.36
C PHE A 138 22.49 -5.24 0.38
N GLU A 139 22.89 -4.70 -0.77
CA GLU A 139 24.07 -3.84 -0.87
C GLU A 139 23.90 -2.54 -0.07
N GLU A 140 22.74 -1.89 -0.15
CA GLU A 140 22.43 -0.70 0.64
C GLU A 140 22.31 -1.03 2.14
N VAL A 141 21.65 -2.14 2.49
CA VAL A 141 21.59 -2.63 3.88
C VAL A 141 23.00 -2.91 4.42
N SER A 142 23.91 -3.46 3.61
CA SER A 142 25.30 -3.71 4.01
C SER A 142 26.11 -2.44 4.25
N LYS A 143 25.74 -1.32 3.61
CA LYS A 143 26.33 0.00 3.85
C LYS A 143 25.78 0.61 5.13
N ALA A 144 24.47 0.51 5.36
CA ALA A 144 23.81 1.06 6.54
C ALA A 144 24.12 0.26 7.83
N PHE A 145 24.17 -1.08 7.72
CA PHE A 145 24.33 -2.02 8.82
C PHE A 145 25.47 -3.02 8.56
N PRO A 146 26.71 -2.54 8.44
CA PRO A 146 27.84 -3.40 8.09
C PRO A 146 28.08 -4.54 9.08
N TYR A 147 27.66 -4.40 10.34
CA TYR A 147 27.79 -5.42 11.38
C TYR A 147 26.68 -6.48 11.34
N LEU A 148 25.53 -6.22 10.69
CA LEU A 148 24.45 -7.20 10.50
C LEU A 148 24.76 -8.14 9.33
N THR A 149 25.51 -7.67 8.33
CA THR A 149 25.82 -8.44 7.12
C THR A 149 27.23 -9.03 7.12
N ASN A 150 28.12 -8.58 8.01
CA ASN A 150 29.49 -9.08 8.11
C ASN A 150 29.92 -9.30 9.57
N ALA A 151 30.07 -10.57 9.95
CA ALA A 151 30.50 -10.97 11.29
C ALA A 151 31.88 -10.39 11.70
N GLY A 152 32.77 -10.14 10.75
CA GLY A 152 34.09 -9.53 11.01
C GLY A 152 34.04 -8.05 11.39
N LYS A 153 32.87 -7.40 11.24
CA LYS A 153 32.65 -6.00 11.64
C LYS A 153 31.95 -5.86 12.99
N VAL A 154 31.74 -6.97 13.71
CA VAL A 154 31.20 -6.98 15.07
C VAL A 154 32.33 -6.63 16.05
N THR A 155 32.17 -5.53 16.81
CA THR A 155 33.24 -4.97 17.66
C THR A 155 33.44 -5.70 19.00
N GLY A 156 32.91 -6.92 19.15
CA GLY A 156 32.92 -7.70 20.40
C GLY A 156 31.96 -7.14 21.47
N GLY A 157 31.38 -8.02 22.29
CA GLY A 157 30.51 -7.65 23.43
C GLY A 157 29.07 -7.23 23.09
N GLY A 158 28.74 -7.00 21.81
CA GLY A 158 27.40 -6.61 21.36
C GLY A 158 26.51 -7.80 21.02
N ASP A 159 25.29 -7.80 21.56
CA ASP A 159 24.24 -8.78 21.35
C ASP A 159 23.53 -8.59 19.99
N VAL A 160 24.21 -8.82 18.86
CA VAL A 160 23.72 -8.52 17.49
C VAL A 160 22.56 -9.44 17.05
N PRO A 161 21.56 -8.95 16.28
CA PRO A 161 20.55 -9.80 15.67
C PRO A 161 21.14 -10.95 14.86
N ALA A 162 20.55 -12.14 14.95
CA ALA A 162 20.92 -13.28 14.12
C ALA A 162 19.97 -13.33 12.92
N LEU A 163 20.48 -12.98 11.74
CA LEU A 163 19.68 -12.85 10.52
C LEU A 163 20.19 -13.83 9.45
N THR A 164 19.29 -14.38 8.65
CA THR A 164 19.63 -15.21 7.49
C THR A 164 19.14 -14.51 6.24
N TRP A 165 20.07 -14.17 5.34
CA TRP A 165 19.79 -13.38 4.15
C TRP A 165 19.42 -14.25 2.96
N HIS A 166 18.27 -13.97 2.34
CA HIS A 166 17.74 -14.65 1.16
C HIS A 166 17.59 -13.64 0.03
N ILE A 167 18.50 -13.70 -0.94
CA ILE A 167 18.44 -12.83 -2.11
C ILE A 167 17.53 -13.45 -3.16
N PHE A 168 16.45 -12.75 -3.51
CA PHE A 168 15.54 -13.18 -4.57
C PHE A 168 15.70 -12.33 -5.85
N ASP A 169 15.22 -12.90 -6.95
CA ASP A 169 15.14 -12.29 -8.28
C ASP A 169 13.79 -11.57 -8.41
N GLU A 170 13.78 -10.25 -8.61
CA GLU A 170 12.56 -9.43 -8.67
C GLU A 170 11.70 -9.69 -9.92
N ASP A 171 12.20 -10.48 -10.87
CA ASP A 171 11.44 -10.92 -12.04
C ASP A 171 10.75 -12.28 -11.87
N LYS A 172 10.96 -12.96 -10.73
CA LYS A 172 10.42 -14.31 -10.51
C LYS A 172 9.62 -14.38 -9.21
N PRO A 173 8.50 -15.14 -9.20
CA PRO A 173 7.84 -15.48 -7.96
C PRO A 173 8.76 -16.33 -7.08
N PHE A 174 8.56 -16.24 -5.77
CA PHE A 174 9.27 -17.04 -4.77
C PHE A 174 8.31 -17.48 -3.68
N GLU A 175 8.67 -18.54 -2.95
CA GLU A 175 7.85 -19.05 -1.85
C GLU A 175 8.40 -18.57 -0.50
N VAL A 176 7.53 -18.04 0.35
CA VAL A 176 7.83 -17.69 1.74
C VAL A 176 6.73 -18.18 2.64
N ALA A 177 7.10 -18.85 3.72
CA ALA A 177 6.15 -19.30 4.75
C ALA A 177 4.93 -20.06 4.17
N GLY A 178 5.15 -20.83 3.10
CA GLY A 178 4.12 -21.65 2.45
C GLY A 178 3.17 -20.90 1.50
N ILE A 179 3.43 -19.62 1.19
CA ILE A 179 2.70 -18.85 0.17
C ILE A 179 3.58 -18.42 -0.98
N GLU A 180 2.98 -18.29 -2.16
CA GLU A 180 3.62 -17.65 -3.31
C GLU A 180 3.64 -16.13 -3.13
N VAL A 181 4.79 -15.51 -3.39
CA VAL A 181 5.00 -14.07 -3.40
C VAL A 181 5.51 -13.67 -4.79
N VAL A 182 4.78 -12.80 -5.47
CA VAL A 182 5.18 -12.24 -6.76
C VAL A 182 5.71 -10.82 -6.54
N PRO A 183 7.00 -10.53 -6.81
CA PRO A 183 7.51 -9.17 -6.77
C PRO A 183 6.92 -8.30 -7.88
N LEU A 184 6.65 -7.04 -7.55
CA LEU A 184 6.08 -6.04 -8.44
C LEU A 184 6.99 -4.79 -8.44
N PRO A 185 8.03 -4.73 -9.30
CA PRO A 185 8.92 -3.57 -9.37
C PRO A 185 8.19 -2.30 -9.84
N VAL A 186 8.05 -1.31 -8.97
CA VAL A 186 7.36 -0.05 -9.21
C VAL A 186 8.29 1.14 -9.02
N HIS A 187 7.92 2.30 -9.57
CA HIS A 187 8.72 3.50 -9.42
C HIS A 187 8.36 4.19 -8.11
N HIS A 188 9.37 4.56 -7.32
CA HIS A 188 9.26 5.36 -6.10
C HIS A 188 10.12 6.64 -6.25
N GLY A 189 9.74 7.48 -7.21
CA GLY A 189 10.45 8.69 -7.57
C GLY A 189 11.58 8.46 -8.57
N LYS A 190 12.54 9.38 -8.58
CA LYS A 190 13.68 9.38 -9.51
C LYS A 190 14.95 9.80 -8.80
N PHE A 191 16.08 9.26 -9.25
CA PHE A 191 17.38 9.79 -8.87
C PHE A 191 17.60 11.17 -9.51
N PHE A 192 18.11 12.12 -8.72
CA PHE A 192 18.44 13.47 -9.18
C PHE A 192 19.81 13.53 -9.87
N THR A 193 20.01 12.70 -10.90
CA THR A 193 21.21 12.70 -11.75
C THR A 193 21.00 13.53 -13.02
N THR A 194 22.05 13.75 -13.81
CA THR A 194 22.01 14.52 -15.08
C THR A 194 20.96 13.97 -16.07
N SER A 195 20.60 12.70 -15.97
CA SER A 195 19.48 12.08 -16.66
C SER A 195 18.63 11.32 -15.64
N PRO A 196 17.48 11.85 -15.22
CA PRO A 196 16.69 11.27 -14.14
C PRO A 196 16.28 9.83 -14.46
N THR A 197 16.76 8.88 -13.66
CA THR A 197 16.36 7.48 -13.74
C THR A 197 15.34 7.15 -12.64
N PRO A 198 14.36 6.28 -12.88
CA PRO A 198 13.45 5.84 -11.83
C PRO A 198 14.22 5.23 -10.66
N PHE A 199 13.80 5.56 -9.43
CA PHE A 199 14.15 4.78 -8.25
C PHE A 199 13.12 3.67 -8.12
N TYR A 200 13.56 2.43 -7.92
CA TYR A 200 12.65 1.29 -7.83
C TYR A 200 12.37 0.92 -6.36
N CYS A 201 11.11 0.65 -6.09
CA CYS A 201 10.62 -0.01 -4.88
C CYS A 201 9.86 -1.27 -5.31
N LEU A 202 9.79 -2.30 -4.44
CA LEU A 202 8.98 -3.47 -4.70
C LEU A 202 7.61 -3.37 -4.02
N GLY A 203 6.56 -3.53 -4.82
CA GLY A 203 5.31 -4.08 -4.33
C GLY A 203 5.33 -5.61 -4.35
N PHE A 204 4.29 -6.23 -3.80
CA PHE A 204 4.16 -7.67 -3.77
C PHE A 204 2.71 -8.11 -3.97
N LEU A 205 2.49 -9.18 -4.74
CA LEU A 205 1.23 -9.92 -4.76
C LEU A 205 1.41 -11.22 -3.96
N PHE A 206 0.66 -11.35 -2.87
CA PHE A 206 0.70 -12.48 -1.94
C PHE A 206 -0.44 -13.46 -2.24
N ASP A 207 -0.09 -14.70 -2.58
CA ASP A 207 -0.98 -15.84 -2.82
C ASP A 207 -2.15 -15.54 -3.78
N ARG A 208 -2.00 -14.55 -4.67
CA ARG A 208 -3.04 -14.02 -5.57
C ARG A 208 -4.27 -13.46 -4.83
N GLN A 209 -4.13 -13.10 -3.56
CA GLN A 209 -5.20 -12.56 -2.71
C GLN A 209 -4.97 -11.10 -2.32
N LEU A 210 -3.73 -10.71 -2.04
CA LEU A 210 -3.37 -9.37 -1.55
C LEU A 210 -2.28 -8.74 -2.41
N ALA A 211 -2.54 -7.55 -2.97
CA ALA A 211 -1.52 -6.70 -3.55
C ALA A 211 -1.10 -5.62 -2.53
N TYR A 212 0.19 -5.47 -2.30
CA TYR A 212 0.77 -4.49 -1.38
C TYR A 212 1.71 -3.56 -2.16
N LEU A 213 1.39 -2.26 -2.21
CA LEU A 213 2.02 -1.24 -3.03
C LEU A 213 2.17 0.06 -2.22
N SER A 214 3.07 0.11 -1.23
CA SER A 214 3.11 1.19 -0.21
C SER A 214 3.84 2.48 -0.60
N ASP A 215 4.83 2.42 -1.48
CA ASP A 215 5.72 3.53 -1.81
C ASP A 215 5.80 3.67 -3.33
N VAL A 216 4.83 4.35 -3.94
CA VAL A 216 4.61 4.26 -5.39
C VAL A 216 4.32 5.62 -6.00
N SER A 217 5.17 6.06 -6.94
CA SER A 217 4.93 7.22 -7.79
C SER A 217 4.35 6.86 -9.16
N TYR A 218 4.62 5.64 -9.64
CA TYR A 218 4.17 5.13 -10.93
C TYR A 218 4.29 3.61 -11.00
N ILE A 219 3.27 2.96 -11.57
CA ILE A 219 3.27 1.51 -11.85
C ILE A 219 3.44 1.33 -13.36
N PRO A 220 4.54 0.73 -13.82
CA PRO A 220 4.71 0.42 -15.24
C PRO A 220 3.62 -0.52 -15.77
N GLU A 221 3.18 -0.34 -17.01
CA GLU A 221 2.12 -1.18 -17.62
C GLU A 221 2.45 -2.68 -17.59
N VAL A 222 3.73 -3.04 -17.78
CA VAL A 222 4.19 -4.45 -17.66
C VAL A 222 3.91 -5.05 -16.27
N ILE A 223 3.79 -4.22 -15.22
CA ILE A 223 3.44 -4.68 -13.87
C ILE A 223 1.93 -4.87 -13.74
N TYR A 224 1.11 -4.04 -14.38
CA TYR A 224 -0.33 -4.32 -14.50
C TYR A 224 -0.56 -5.63 -15.26
N ASP A 225 0.14 -5.85 -16.37
CA ASP A 225 0.10 -7.11 -17.13
C ASP A 225 0.56 -8.31 -16.29
N ARG A 226 1.64 -8.12 -15.49
CA ARG A 226 2.11 -9.13 -14.55
C ARG A 226 1.00 -9.49 -13.56
N ILE A 227 0.37 -8.52 -12.90
CA ILE A 227 -0.73 -8.77 -11.96
C ILE A 227 -1.91 -9.48 -12.67
N ALA A 228 -2.27 -9.04 -13.87
CA ALA A 228 -3.34 -9.62 -14.69
C ALA A 228 -3.10 -11.10 -15.07
N SER A 229 -1.85 -11.57 -15.05
CA SER A 229 -1.53 -12.99 -15.28
C SER A 229 -1.85 -13.89 -14.08
N TYR A 230 -2.03 -13.31 -12.89
CA TYR A 230 -2.29 -14.04 -11.63
C TYR A 230 -3.71 -13.87 -11.12
N VAL A 231 -4.34 -12.71 -11.37
CA VAL A 231 -5.69 -12.38 -10.90
C VAL A 231 -6.53 -11.80 -12.03
N SER A 232 -7.85 -11.99 -11.94
CA SER A 232 -8.79 -11.34 -12.85
C SER A 232 -8.84 -9.85 -12.55
N ILE A 233 -8.47 -9.02 -13.52
CA ILE A 233 -8.63 -7.56 -13.47
C ILE A 233 -9.75 -7.10 -14.41
N PRO A 234 -10.55 -6.08 -14.06
CA PRO A 234 -11.73 -5.72 -14.83
C PRO A 234 -11.49 -5.26 -16.27
N ALA A 235 -10.30 -4.74 -16.57
CA ALA A 235 -9.95 -4.23 -17.90
C ALA A 235 -9.19 -5.23 -18.80
N ALA A 236 -8.79 -6.41 -18.29
CA ALA A 236 -8.05 -7.41 -19.07
C ALA A 236 -8.99 -8.41 -19.77
N ALA A 237 -9.82 -7.90 -20.67
CA ALA A 237 -10.44 -8.71 -21.71
C ALA A 237 -10.10 -8.19 -23.12
N ALA A 238 -8.84 -7.77 -23.36
CA ALA A 238 -8.19 -7.84 -24.68
C ALA A 238 -6.78 -7.23 -24.68
N VAL A 239 -5.74 -8.05 -24.54
CA VAL A 239 -4.56 -8.05 -25.43
C VAL A 239 -4.03 -9.49 -25.44
N GLN A 240 -4.33 -10.26 -26.49
CA GLN A 240 -3.57 -11.49 -26.76
C GLN A 240 -2.32 -11.11 -27.57
N PRO A 241 -1.12 -11.60 -27.22
CA PRO A 241 -0.01 -11.57 -28.15
C PRO A 241 -0.36 -12.47 -29.34
N ALA A 242 -0.30 -11.94 -30.56
CA ALA A 242 -0.46 -12.72 -31.77
C ALA A 242 0.63 -13.81 -31.82
N ALA A 243 0.22 -15.08 -31.77
CA ALA A 243 1.12 -16.19 -32.03
C ALA A 243 1.58 -16.14 -33.51
N PRO A 244 2.86 -16.36 -33.82
CA PRO A 244 3.32 -16.42 -35.19
C PRO A 244 2.95 -17.77 -35.82
N ASN A 245 2.49 -17.68 -37.05
CA ASN A 245 2.30 -18.73 -38.06
C ASN A 245 1.00 -19.54 -37.98
N GLY A 246 0.20 -19.34 -39.02
CA GLY A 246 -1.00 -20.09 -39.30
C GLY A 246 -0.72 -21.56 -39.56
N THR A 247 -1.53 -22.40 -38.93
CA THR A 247 -1.94 -23.69 -39.49
C THR A 247 -3.36 -23.96 -38.99
N THR A 248 -4.32 -23.96 -39.91
CA THR A 248 -5.71 -24.35 -39.65
C THR A 248 -5.76 -25.85 -39.33
N VAL A 249 -6.22 -26.21 -38.13
CA VAL A 249 -6.66 -27.57 -37.82
C VAL A 249 -8.03 -27.52 -37.13
N ALA A 250 -8.87 -28.45 -37.54
CA ALA A 250 -10.31 -28.52 -37.33
C ALA A 250 -10.78 -28.60 -35.86
N ASN A 251 -12.05 -28.24 -35.68
CA ASN A 251 -12.87 -28.35 -34.47
C ASN A 251 -12.55 -29.59 -33.61
N GLY A 252 -12.04 -29.33 -32.41
CA GLY A 252 -12.06 -30.23 -31.26
C GLY A 252 -12.28 -29.41 -30.00
N ASN A 253 -13.37 -29.70 -29.27
CA ASN A 253 -13.61 -29.17 -27.93
C ASN A 253 -12.47 -29.59 -26.99
N ALA A 254 -11.56 -28.67 -26.66
CA ALA A 254 -10.67 -28.75 -25.49
C ALA A 254 -9.95 -27.41 -25.29
N ASN A 255 -10.32 -26.68 -24.23
CA ASN A 255 -9.38 -25.97 -23.35
C ASN A 255 -10.19 -25.26 -22.25
N GLY A 256 -10.39 -25.94 -21.12
CA GLY A 256 -10.82 -25.32 -19.88
C GLY A 256 -9.74 -24.37 -19.39
N LYS A 257 -9.85 -23.07 -19.74
CA LYS A 257 -9.08 -22.04 -19.05
C LYS A 257 -9.70 -21.90 -17.66
N GLN A 258 -8.93 -22.28 -16.64
CA GLN A 258 -9.29 -22.01 -15.25
C GLN A 258 -9.43 -20.49 -15.08
N GLU A 259 -10.58 -20.04 -14.60
CA GLU A 259 -10.85 -18.62 -14.35
C GLU A 259 -9.90 -18.11 -13.25
N LEU A 260 -9.25 -16.97 -13.49
CA LEU A 260 -8.33 -16.36 -12.53
C LEU A 260 -9.13 -15.79 -11.34
N PRO A 261 -8.63 -15.90 -10.11
CA PRO A 261 -9.32 -15.37 -8.94
C PRO A 261 -9.36 -13.84 -8.97
N ARG A 262 -10.40 -13.25 -8.39
CA ARG A 262 -10.44 -11.81 -8.13
C ARG A 262 -9.50 -11.47 -6.96
N LEU A 263 -8.81 -10.32 -7.06
CA LEU A 263 -7.99 -9.79 -5.98
C LEU A 263 -8.87 -9.43 -4.77
N LYS A 264 -8.52 -9.94 -3.58
CA LYS A 264 -9.31 -9.72 -2.35
C LYS A 264 -9.03 -8.36 -1.76
N ALA A 265 -7.76 -8.00 -1.64
CA ALA A 265 -7.35 -6.73 -1.06
C ALA A 265 -6.23 -6.06 -1.85
N LEU A 266 -6.28 -4.74 -1.89
CA LEU A 266 -5.20 -3.86 -2.35
C LEU A 266 -4.83 -2.93 -1.20
N ILE A 267 -3.56 -2.93 -0.79
CA ILE A 267 -2.95 -1.86 -0.01
C ILE A 267 -2.16 -0.99 -0.98
N VAL A 268 -2.46 0.30 -1.05
CA VAL A 268 -1.88 1.21 -2.06
C VAL A 268 -1.46 2.56 -1.46
N ASP A 269 -0.33 3.07 -1.92
CA ASP A 269 0.22 4.38 -1.58
C ASP A 269 -0.77 5.51 -1.90
N CYS A 270 -0.88 6.45 -0.98
CA CYS A 270 -1.59 7.71 -1.14
C CYS A 270 -1.08 8.72 -0.10
N LEU A 271 -0.02 9.43 -0.46
CA LEU A 271 0.65 10.36 0.45
C LEU A 271 -0.25 11.53 0.88
N ARG A 272 -0.97 12.08 -0.10
CA ARG A 272 -1.78 13.30 0.00
C ARG A 272 -2.75 13.38 -1.19
N VAL A 273 -3.50 14.47 -1.31
CA VAL A 273 -4.43 14.62 -2.44
C VAL A 273 -3.70 14.74 -3.77
N GLU A 274 -2.72 15.64 -3.91
CA GLU A 274 -1.97 15.76 -5.15
C GLU A 274 -0.79 14.76 -5.21
N PRO A 275 -0.43 14.30 -6.41
CA PRO A 275 0.80 13.57 -6.64
C PRO A 275 2.02 14.26 -6.01
N PHE A 276 2.96 13.45 -5.55
CA PHE A 276 4.27 13.90 -5.12
C PHE A 276 5.35 13.25 -5.97
N ALA A 277 6.56 13.80 -5.94
CA ALA A 277 7.64 13.32 -6.80
C ALA A 277 7.92 11.81 -6.66
N SER A 278 7.74 11.26 -5.46
CA SER A 278 7.98 9.85 -5.14
C SER A 278 6.75 9.06 -4.70
N HIS A 279 5.56 9.67 -4.64
CA HIS A 279 4.35 9.04 -4.12
C HIS A 279 3.10 9.42 -4.90
N PHE A 280 2.11 8.54 -4.83
CA PHE A 280 0.78 8.74 -5.36
C PHE A 280 0.03 9.85 -4.61
N GLY A 281 -0.76 10.58 -5.38
CA GLY A 281 -1.92 11.30 -4.88
C GLY A 281 -3.18 10.44 -4.91
N ILE A 282 -4.28 10.93 -4.34
CA ILE A 282 -5.56 10.19 -4.28
C ILE A 282 -6.07 9.78 -5.67
N GLY A 283 -5.90 10.64 -6.70
CA GLY A 283 -6.32 10.34 -8.07
C GLY A 283 -5.65 9.09 -8.64
N GLN A 284 -4.33 8.96 -8.43
CA GLN A 284 -3.54 7.80 -8.87
C GLN A 284 -3.93 6.53 -8.11
N ALA A 285 -4.16 6.64 -6.80
CA ALA A 285 -4.57 5.52 -5.98
C ALA A 285 -5.96 4.99 -6.38
N VAL A 286 -6.92 5.88 -6.64
CA VAL A 286 -8.27 5.51 -7.10
C VAL A 286 -8.25 4.92 -8.52
N GLU A 287 -7.44 5.49 -9.43
CA GLU A 287 -7.25 4.92 -10.76
C GLU A 287 -6.70 3.49 -10.68
N THR A 288 -5.68 3.28 -9.84
CA THR A 288 -5.06 1.97 -9.61
C THR A 288 -6.08 0.98 -9.04
N ALA A 289 -6.87 1.40 -8.04
CA ALA A 289 -7.93 0.58 -7.46
C ALA A 289 -8.99 0.17 -8.50
N ARG A 290 -9.39 1.10 -9.39
CA ARG A 290 -10.29 0.81 -10.52
C ARG A 290 -9.69 -0.19 -11.51
N LYS A 291 -8.42 0.00 -11.89
CA LYS A 291 -7.70 -0.88 -12.83
C LYS A 291 -7.56 -2.31 -12.30
N LEU A 292 -7.23 -2.46 -11.01
CA LEU A 292 -7.00 -3.77 -10.39
C LEU A 292 -8.30 -4.45 -9.94
N GLY A 293 -9.35 -3.69 -9.63
CA GLY A 293 -10.68 -4.21 -9.31
C GLY A 293 -10.75 -5.05 -8.03
N ALA A 294 -9.88 -4.79 -7.06
CA ALA A 294 -9.88 -5.51 -5.79
C ALA A 294 -11.22 -5.34 -5.05
N GLU A 295 -11.62 -6.35 -4.27
CA GLU A 295 -12.85 -6.30 -3.46
C GLU A 295 -12.76 -5.20 -2.38
N ARG A 296 -11.58 -5.03 -1.76
CA ARG A 296 -11.28 -4.01 -0.77
C ARG A 296 -9.99 -3.27 -1.11
N ASN A 297 -10.01 -1.93 -1.05
CA ASN A 297 -8.85 -1.09 -1.32
C ASN A 297 -8.56 -0.22 -0.09
N TYR A 298 -7.32 -0.26 0.40
CA TYR A 298 -6.87 0.47 1.56
C TYR A 298 -5.72 1.39 1.20
N LEU A 299 -5.84 2.65 1.60
CA LEU A 299 -4.83 3.68 1.38
C LEU A 299 -3.83 3.71 2.53
N VAL A 300 -2.53 3.85 2.24
CA VAL A 300 -1.44 4.02 3.22
C VAL A 300 -0.50 5.16 2.80
N GLY A 301 0.51 5.46 3.61
CA GLY A 301 1.53 6.46 3.30
C GLY A 301 1.17 7.90 3.73
N PHE A 302 0.18 8.08 4.61
CA PHE A 302 -0.43 9.39 4.84
C PHE A 302 0.50 10.40 5.52
N GLY A 303 0.58 11.61 4.94
CA GLY A 303 1.26 12.75 5.52
C GLY A 303 0.54 13.40 6.71
N HIS A 304 1.26 14.28 7.41
CA HIS A 304 0.80 14.88 8.67
C HIS A 304 -0.21 16.01 8.54
N ARG A 305 -0.58 16.44 7.33
CA ARG A 305 -1.44 17.61 7.12
C ARG A 305 -2.93 17.30 6.97
N THR A 306 -3.27 16.01 6.86
CA THR A 306 -4.65 15.55 6.71
C THR A 306 -4.93 14.53 7.82
N SER A 307 -5.90 14.82 8.68
CA SER A 307 -6.30 13.89 9.74
C SER A 307 -7.01 12.66 9.17
N HIS A 308 -7.14 11.66 10.02
CA HIS A 308 -7.85 10.44 9.75
C HIS A 308 -9.35 10.71 9.52
N ARG A 309 -9.94 11.72 10.20
CA ARG A 309 -11.32 12.17 9.97
C ARG A 309 -11.50 12.57 8.51
N LEU A 310 -10.63 13.43 8.01
CA LEU A 310 -10.69 13.93 6.63
C LEU A 310 -10.51 12.82 5.60
N TRP A 311 -9.53 11.94 5.79
CA TRP A 311 -9.34 10.78 4.92
C TRP A 311 -10.55 9.85 4.92
N LEU A 312 -11.15 9.61 6.08
CA LEU A 312 -12.34 8.78 6.21
C LEU A 312 -13.56 9.40 5.51
N ALA A 313 -13.77 10.71 5.67
CA ALA A 313 -14.83 11.45 4.99
C ALA A 313 -14.68 11.39 3.46
N LEU A 314 -13.47 11.64 2.96
CA LEU A 314 -13.16 11.57 1.53
C LEU A 314 -13.41 10.18 0.95
N THR A 315 -12.84 9.15 1.55
CA THR A 315 -12.97 7.77 1.05
C THR A 315 -14.38 7.22 1.17
N ARG A 316 -15.16 7.61 2.19
CA ARG A 316 -16.60 7.34 2.25
C ARG A 316 -17.32 7.94 1.05
N SER A 317 -16.99 9.18 0.69
CA SER A 317 -17.54 9.80 -0.50
C SER A 317 -17.11 9.07 -1.77
N LEU A 318 -15.81 8.82 -1.97
CA LEU A 318 -15.29 8.13 -3.16
C LEU A 318 -15.79 6.68 -3.31
N SER A 319 -16.22 6.04 -2.22
CA SER A 319 -16.81 4.70 -2.24
C SER A 319 -18.27 4.66 -2.67
N LEU A 320 -18.93 5.81 -2.82
CA LEU A 320 -20.29 5.87 -3.33
C LEU A 320 -20.30 5.77 -4.87
N PRO A 321 -21.37 5.22 -5.47
CA PRO A 321 -21.55 5.28 -6.92
C PRO A 321 -21.45 6.72 -7.43
N PRO A 322 -20.74 7.00 -8.55
CA PRO A 322 -20.58 8.36 -9.07
C PRO A 322 -21.90 9.11 -9.24
N ALA A 323 -22.96 8.41 -9.66
CA ALA A 323 -24.30 8.97 -9.85
C ALA A 323 -24.99 9.42 -8.54
N SER A 324 -24.53 8.96 -7.39
CA SER A 324 -25.07 9.33 -6.07
C SER A 324 -24.33 10.49 -5.40
N LEU A 325 -23.22 10.94 -5.99
CA LEU A 325 -22.42 12.02 -5.46
C LEU A 325 -23.05 13.38 -5.77
N PRO A 326 -23.01 14.34 -4.83
CA PRO A 326 -23.40 15.71 -5.13
C PRO A 326 -22.47 16.28 -6.20
N ALA A 327 -23.04 17.03 -7.13
CA ALA A 327 -22.28 17.73 -8.16
C ALA A 327 -21.28 18.69 -7.51
N LEU A 328 -20.08 18.78 -8.10
CA LEU A 328 -19.11 19.79 -7.71
C LEU A 328 -19.70 21.19 -7.98
N PRO A 329 -19.47 22.18 -7.10
CA PRO A 329 -19.85 23.56 -7.36
C PRO A 329 -19.25 24.08 -8.67
N SER A 330 -19.92 25.04 -9.29
CA SER A 330 -19.52 25.58 -10.60
C SER A 330 -18.09 26.15 -10.64
N HIS A 331 -17.54 26.59 -9.51
CA HIS A 331 -16.17 27.08 -9.43
C HIS A 331 -15.10 25.96 -9.44
N LEU A 332 -15.48 24.71 -9.20
CA LEU A 332 -14.63 23.51 -9.27
C LEU A 332 -15.00 22.68 -10.49
N THR A 333 -14.73 23.24 -11.67
CA THR A 333 -14.97 22.54 -12.93
C THR A 333 -13.86 21.51 -13.18
N ILE A 334 -14.23 20.28 -13.53
CA ILE A 334 -13.29 19.21 -13.89
C ILE A 334 -12.50 19.64 -15.14
N ASP A 335 -11.17 19.75 -15.02
CA ASP A 335 -10.28 20.12 -16.12
C ASP A 335 -9.18 19.05 -16.32
N PRO A 336 -9.27 18.21 -17.37
CA PRO A 336 -8.27 17.19 -17.69
C PRO A 336 -6.87 17.76 -17.96
N ALA A 337 -6.74 19.03 -18.35
CA ALA A 337 -5.45 19.69 -18.55
C ALA A 337 -4.83 20.18 -17.24
N VAL A 338 -5.59 20.09 -16.14
CA VAL A 338 -5.21 20.51 -14.78
C VAL A 338 -5.68 19.42 -13.81
N PRO A 339 -5.08 18.20 -13.89
CA PRO A 339 -5.51 17.05 -13.09
C PRO A 339 -5.27 17.26 -11.58
N THR A 340 -4.55 18.32 -11.24
CA THR A 340 -4.26 18.77 -9.89
C THR A 340 -4.51 20.27 -9.80
N PRO A 341 -4.94 20.78 -8.66
CA PRO A 341 -5.21 22.20 -8.45
C PRO A 341 -4.00 23.09 -8.77
N ARG A 342 -4.23 24.22 -9.44
CA ARG A 342 -3.25 25.31 -9.60
C ARG A 342 -3.53 26.40 -8.55
N PRO A 343 -2.53 27.12 -8.03
CA PRO A 343 -1.29 26.70 -7.39
C PRO A 343 -1.30 27.00 -5.86
N ALA A 344 -0.74 26.11 -5.04
CA ALA A 344 -0.22 26.27 -3.66
C ALA A 344 -1.03 27.00 -2.56
N HIS A 345 -1.80 28.05 -2.80
CA HIS A 345 -2.57 28.77 -1.78
C HIS A 345 -3.89 28.07 -1.45
N ASP A 346 -4.56 27.50 -2.45
CA ASP A 346 -5.79 26.70 -2.27
C ASP A 346 -5.55 25.38 -1.50
N TRP A 347 -4.30 24.92 -1.46
CA TRP A 347 -3.89 23.65 -0.85
C TRP A 347 -2.80 23.79 0.21
N GLN A 348 -2.41 25.02 0.54
CA GLN A 348 -1.55 25.27 1.71
C GLN A 348 -2.18 24.74 3.00
N TYR A 349 -3.49 24.47 2.94
CA TYR A 349 -4.36 23.96 3.97
C TYR A 349 -5.00 22.64 3.55
N TYR A 350 -4.23 21.57 3.50
CA TYR A 350 -4.73 20.19 3.31
C TYR A 350 -5.83 19.75 4.30
N SER A 351 -6.10 20.55 5.31
CA SER A 351 -7.20 20.35 6.24
C SER A 351 -8.52 20.97 5.79
N GLY A 352 -8.55 21.67 4.65
CA GLY A 352 -9.70 22.47 4.19
C GLY A 352 -9.83 23.81 4.92
N HIS A 353 -8.89 24.23 5.78
CA HIS A 353 -9.05 25.45 6.56
C HIS A 353 -7.77 26.30 6.66
N SER A 354 -7.88 27.61 6.44
CA SER A 354 -6.74 28.56 6.42
C SER A 354 -5.93 28.66 7.73
N ASP A 355 -6.55 28.35 8.86
CA ASP A 355 -5.85 28.06 10.12
C ASP A 355 -5.42 26.58 10.14
N PRO A 356 -4.11 26.25 10.11
CA PRO A 356 -3.64 24.88 10.09
C PRO A 356 -4.02 24.08 11.35
N THR A 357 -4.38 24.76 12.45
CA THR A 357 -4.83 24.12 13.69
C THR A 357 -6.28 23.64 13.63
N ARG A 358 -6.99 23.93 12.53
CA ARG A 358 -8.39 23.57 12.29
C ARG A 358 -8.53 22.79 11.00
N GLU A 359 -9.67 22.15 10.85
CA GLU A 359 -10.06 21.40 9.66
C GLU A 359 -11.48 21.78 9.25
N ASP A 360 -11.73 21.78 7.95
CA ASP A 360 -13.04 21.87 7.33
C ASP A 360 -13.23 20.62 6.48
N GLU A 361 -14.09 19.72 6.95
CA GLU A 361 -14.33 18.43 6.30
C GLU A 361 -14.99 18.59 4.93
N ASP A 362 -15.95 19.50 4.82
CA ASP A 362 -16.73 19.69 3.59
C ASP A 362 -15.86 20.30 2.49
N GLU A 363 -15.07 21.34 2.82
CA GLU A 363 -14.12 21.95 1.89
C GLU A 363 -13.06 20.94 1.43
N PHE A 364 -12.48 20.18 2.38
CA PHE A 364 -11.50 19.16 2.06
C PHE A 364 -12.05 18.08 1.12
N VAL A 365 -13.21 17.50 1.44
CA VAL A 365 -13.82 16.43 0.63
C VAL A 365 -14.13 16.96 -0.76
N LEU A 366 -14.67 18.17 -0.86
CA LEU A 366 -15.02 18.77 -2.14
C LEU A 366 -13.79 18.94 -3.05
N HIS A 367 -12.73 19.53 -2.51
CA HIS A 367 -11.48 19.77 -3.23
C HIS A 367 -10.79 18.45 -3.61
N ALA A 368 -10.76 17.48 -2.71
CA ALA A 368 -10.13 16.19 -2.97
C ALA A 368 -10.90 15.33 -3.96
N ARG A 369 -12.24 15.41 -3.97
CA ARG A 369 -13.07 14.84 -5.03
C ARG A 369 -12.80 15.48 -6.37
N TRP A 370 -12.78 16.80 -6.46
CA TRP A 370 -12.46 17.51 -7.70
C TRP A 370 -11.09 17.11 -8.26
N ALA A 371 -10.06 17.00 -7.40
CA ALA A 371 -8.74 16.53 -7.81
C ALA A 371 -8.77 15.07 -8.33
N THR A 372 -9.51 14.19 -7.65
CA THR A 372 -9.69 12.79 -8.07
C THR A 372 -10.39 12.71 -9.43
N GLU A 373 -11.51 13.41 -9.59
CA GLU A 373 -12.32 13.41 -10.82
C GLU A 373 -11.54 14.03 -12.00
N SER A 374 -10.78 15.10 -11.77
CA SER A 374 -9.91 15.74 -12.79
C SER A 374 -8.76 14.82 -13.21
N TRP A 375 -8.12 14.13 -12.27
CA TRP A 375 -7.12 13.11 -12.57
C TRP A 375 -7.69 12.00 -13.45
N LEU A 376 -8.84 11.44 -13.06
CA LEU A 376 -9.48 10.34 -13.80
C LEU A 376 -9.91 10.76 -15.20
N ALA A 377 -10.40 12.00 -15.37
CA ALA A 377 -10.75 12.55 -16.67
C ALA A 377 -9.51 12.73 -17.57
N ALA A 378 -8.38 13.19 -17.01
CA ALA A 378 -7.10 13.28 -17.71
C ALA A 378 -6.57 11.90 -18.13
N ALA A 379 -6.60 10.93 -17.24
CA ALA A 379 -6.18 9.56 -17.52
C ALA A 379 -7.04 8.92 -18.63
N ALA A 380 -8.37 9.15 -18.59
CA ALA A 380 -9.28 8.66 -19.62
C ALA A 380 -9.05 9.32 -20.99
N ALA A 381 -8.64 10.59 -21.03
CA ALA A 381 -8.32 11.31 -22.26
C ALA A 381 -6.95 10.89 -22.86
N ALA A 382 -6.02 10.44 -22.01
CA ALA A 382 -4.70 9.94 -22.43
C ALA A 382 -4.71 8.47 -22.87
N ALA A 383 -5.76 7.71 -22.53
CA ALA A 383 -5.91 6.33 -22.97
C ALA A 383 -6.08 6.26 -24.49
N PRO A 384 -5.36 5.36 -25.21
CA PRO A 384 -5.50 5.24 -26.65
C PRO A 384 -6.97 4.93 -27.02
N GLU A 385 -7.47 5.53 -28.10
CA GLU A 385 -8.78 5.18 -28.66
C GLU A 385 -8.75 3.71 -29.10
N VAL A 386 -9.31 2.83 -28.27
CA VAL A 386 -9.60 1.46 -28.70
C VAL A 386 -10.86 1.53 -29.55
N ASP A 387 -10.64 1.62 -30.86
CA ASP A 387 -11.69 1.61 -31.87
C ASP A 387 -12.51 0.31 -31.70
N GLY A 388 -13.77 0.44 -31.27
CA GLY A 388 -14.72 -0.67 -31.22
C GLY A 388 -14.91 -1.45 -29.90
N ALA A 389 -14.47 -0.96 -28.74
CA ALA A 389 -14.79 -1.61 -27.45
C ALA A 389 -16.22 -1.27 -26.96
N LYS A 390 -17.24 -1.75 -27.69
CA LYS A 390 -18.47 -2.20 -27.03
C LYS A 390 -18.21 -3.66 -26.68
N ASP A 391 -18.38 -4.03 -25.42
CA ASP A 391 -18.50 -5.43 -25.08
C ASP A 391 -19.69 -6.04 -25.85
N ALA A 392 -19.70 -7.36 -26.02
CA ALA A 392 -20.72 -8.06 -26.83
C ALA A 392 -22.17 -7.87 -26.32
N ASN A 393 -22.37 -7.19 -25.19
CA ASN A 393 -23.66 -6.92 -24.55
C ASN A 393 -24.04 -5.43 -24.42
N GLY A 394 -23.20 -4.48 -24.87
CA GLY A 394 -23.52 -3.05 -24.82
C GLY A 394 -23.57 -2.46 -23.40
N ALA A 395 -22.78 -2.99 -22.45
CA ALA A 395 -22.63 -2.40 -21.14
C ALA A 395 -21.85 -1.07 -21.21
N ARG A 396 -22.26 -0.10 -20.39
CA ARG A 396 -21.56 1.19 -20.25
C ARG A 396 -20.14 0.96 -19.74
N ARG A 397 -19.22 1.86 -20.11
CA ARG A 397 -17.86 1.91 -19.54
C ARG A 397 -17.94 1.77 -18.02
N GLN A 398 -17.06 0.95 -17.44
CA GLN A 398 -16.91 0.67 -16.00
C GLN A 398 -16.60 1.90 -15.11
N ALA A 399 -16.54 3.10 -15.69
CA ALA A 399 -16.48 4.36 -14.96
C ALA A 399 -17.65 4.58 -13.99
N ASP A 400 -18.73 3.80 -14.12
CA ASP A 400 -19.95 3.90 -13.31
C ASP A 400 -19.98 2.95 -12.08
N GLU A 401 -19.05 2.01 -11.93
CA GLU A 401 -19.02 1.11 -10.75
C GLU A 401 -18.31 1.77 -9.56
N ALA A 402 -18.94 1.69 -8.38
CA ALA A 402 -18.35 2.17 -7.13
C ALA A 402 -17.13 1.32 -6.77
N VAL A 403 -16.01 1.98 -6.48
CA VAL A 403 -14.82 1.31 -5.91
C VAL A 403 -14.81 1.54 -4.42
N TRP A 404 -14.95 0.47 -3.66
CA TRP A 404 -14.82 0.55 -2.21
C TRP A 404 -13.37 0.87 -1.85
N ILE A 405 -13.17 1.97 -1.12
CA ILE A 405 -11.86 2.44 -0.67
C ILE A 405 -11.96 2.97 0.76
N ARG A 406 -10.93 2.73 1.57
CA ARG A 406 -10.83 3.25 2.94
C ARG A 406 -9.40 3.68 3.30
N PRO A 407 -9.22 4.61 4.24
CA PRO A 407 -7.91 4.86 4.78
C PRO A 407 -7.54 3.75 5.76
N ALA A 408 -6.28 3.37 5.72
CA ALA A 408 -5.73 2.52 6.75
C ALA A 408 -5.45 3.31 8.05
N VAL A 409 -5.26 2.55 9.12
CA VAL A 409 -4.78 3.05 10.41
C VAL A 409 -3.88 1.98 11.05
N ASP A 410 -2.90 2.42 11.82
CA ASP A 410 -2.02 1.54 12.59
C ASP A 410 -2.86 0.63 13.52
N GLY A 411 -2.68 -0.68 13.42
CA GLY A 411 -3.41 -1.68 14.22
C GLY A 411 -4.58 -2.35 13.51
N MET A 412 -5.04 -1.78 12.40
CA MET A 412 -6.11 -2.35 11.57
C MET A 412 -5.69 -3.74 11.08
N THR A 413 -6.58 -4.72 11.22
CA THR A 413 -6.40 -6.06 10.69
C THR A 413 -7.43 -6.30 9.60
N ILE A 414 -6.96 -6.68 8.42
CA ILE A 414 -7.79 -6.98 7.26
C ILE A 414 -7.73 -8.50 7.07
N ARG A 415 -8.88 -9.17 7.08
CA ARG A 415 -8.93 -10.63 6.93
C ARG A 415 -9.49 -11.01 5.58
N PHE A 416 -8.89 -11.98 4.93
CA PHE A 416 -9.39 -12.53 3.67
C PHE A 416 -9.02 -14.02 3.53
N GLY A 417 -9.91 -14.79 2.90
CA GLY A 417 -9.74 -16.22 2.66
C GLY A 417 -10.51 -17.12 3.66
N GLY A 418 -10.69 -18.39 3.30
CA GLY A 418 -11.50 -19.36 4.05
C GLY A 418 -13.01 -19.14 3.93
N ASP A 419 -13.79 -19.60 4.93
CA ASP A 419 -15.25 -19.38 5.03
C ASP A 419 -15.62 -17.96 5.50
N ARG A 420 -14.62 -17.07 5.68
CA ARG A 420 -14.81 -15.70 6.14
C ARG A 420 -14.86 -14.73 4.95
N GLU A 421 -15.81 -13.81 4.98
CA GLU A 421 -15.83 -12.66 4.06
C GLU A 421 -14.66 -11.70 4.35
N THR A 422 -14.34 -10.84 3.38
CA THR A 422 -13.32 -9.79 3.57
C THR A 422 -13.80 -8.75 4.58
N GLY A 423 -13.12 -8.65 5.72
CA GLY A 423 -13.53 -7.79 6.84
C GLY A 423 -12.40 -7.02 7.52
N ASP A 424 -12.75 -5.90 8.15
CA ASP A 424 -11.85 -5.00 8.88
C ASP A 424 -12.26 -4.76 10.35
N ASP A 425 -11.89 -5.67 11.24
CA ASP A 425 -11.00 -5.23 12.32
C ASP A 425 -11.52 -4.19 13.32
N GLU A 426 -11.09 -2.98 12.99
CA GLU A 426 -11.20 -1.75 13.75
C GLU A 426 -12.44 -0.93 13.36
N TYR A 427 -13.00 -1.13 12.17
CA TYR A 427 -14.19 -0.40 11.71
C TYR A 427 -15.47 -1.24 11.75
N GLU A 428 -15.38 -2.57 11.85
CA GLU A 428 -16.55 -3.43 12.08
C GLU A 428 -17.09 -3.35 13.51
N GLN A 429 -16.34 -2.70 14.42
CA GLN A 429 -16.69 -2.53 15.83
C GLN A 429 -17.23 -1.14 16.17
N GLU A 430 -17.26 -0.21 15.20
CA GLU A 430 -17.91 1.12 15.29
C GLU A 430 -19.34 1.06 14.76
#